data_AF-T1AQH0-F1
#
_entry.id   AF-T1AQH0-F1
#
_cell.length_a   1.000
_cell.length_b   1.000
_cell.length_c   1.000
_cell.angle_alpha   90.00
_cell.angle_beta   90.00
_cell.angle_gamma   90.00
#
_symmetry.space_group_name_H-M   'P 1'
#
loop_
_entity.id
_entity.type
_entity.pdbx_description
1 polymer ?
#
loop_
_entity_poly.entity_id
_entity_poly.type
_entity_poly.pdbx_seq_one_letter_code
_entity_poly.pdbx_strand_id
1 'polypeptide(L)'
;KLQDVLGTRLFPALLDVLQEPYEDRPMLDKLNRLEKLGLLESTEAWEKLRALRNHFAHEYPDEPALRAAYLNQGFDAAASIETILQHIGQRFGLGLE
;
A
#
# COMPACT_ATOMS: atom_id res chain seq x y z
N LYS A 1 -4.81 1.19 8.49
CA LYS A 1 -4.00 0.25 9.31
C LYS A 1 -3.22 -0.77 8.48
N LEU A 2 -3.86 -1.60 7.63
CA LEU A 2 -3.12 -2.58 6.80
C LEU A 2 -2.08 -1.91 5.88
N GLN A 3 -2.49 -0.88 5.14
CA GLN A 3 -1.58 -0.09 4.30
C GLN A 3 -0.38 0.48 5.09
N ASP A 4 -0.63 0.94 6.31
CA ASP A 4 0.41 1.51 7.18
C ASP A 4 1.43 0.45 7.58
N VAL A 5 0.97 -0.75 7.93
CA VAL A 5 1.83 -1.89 8.29
C VAL A 5 2.69 -2.32 7.11
N LEU A 6 2.07 -2.44 5.92
CA LEU A 6 2.78 -2.76 4.68
C LEU A 6 3.87 -1.72 4.38
N GLY A 7 3.52 -0.44 4.37
CA GLY A 7 4.45 0.64 4.04
C GLY A 7 5.56 0.83 5.07
N THR A 8 5.24 0.77 6.36
CA THR A 8 6.22 1.08 7.42
C THR A 8 7.06 -0.11 7.88
N ARG A 9 6.61 -1.33 7.64
CA ARG A 9 7.28 -2.55 8.12
C ARG A 9 7.61 -3.52 7.01
N LEU A 10 6.61 -3.96 6.25
CA LEU A 10 6.84 -5.02 5.25
C LEU A 10 7.77 -4.54 4.15
N PHE A 11 7.52 -3.38 3.56
CA PHE A 11 8.30 -2.86 2.43
C PHE A 11 9.78 -2.64 2.78
N PRO A 12 10.14 -1.98 3.90
CA PRO A 12 11.52 -1.92 4.35
C PRO A 12 12.14 -3.30 4.59
N ALA A 13 11.42 -4.22 5.25
CA ALA A 13 11.94 -5.55 5.55
C ALA A 13 12.18 -6.40 4.29
N LEU A 14 11.33 -6.27 3.27
CA LEU A 14 11.53 -6.95 1.99
C LEU A 14 12.80 -6.46 1.29
N LEU A 15 13.04 -5.15 1.27
CA LEU A 15 14.25 -4.58 0.67
C LEU A 15 15.50 -5.02 1.44
N ASP A 16 15.43 -5.06 2.77
CA ASP A 16 16.52 -5.55 3.63
C ASP A 16 16.86 -7.03 3.35
N VAL A 17 15.85 -7.91 3.32
CA VAL A 17 16.04 -9.34 3.00
C VAL A 17 16.63 -9.55 1.60
N LEU A 18 16.29 -8.68 0.65
CA LEU A 18 16.83 -8.71 -0.71
C LEU A 18 18.19 -8.00 -0.84
N GLN A 19 18.76 -7.52 0.27
CA GLN A 19 20.05 -6.80 0.33
C GLN A 19 20.07 -5.54 -0.56
N GLU A 20 18.92 -4.88 -0.67
CA GLU A 20 18.78 -3.62 -1.39
C GLU A 20 19.26 -2.44 -0.53
N PRO A 21 20.14 -1.55 -1.03
CA PRO A 21 20.72 -0.44 -0.26
C PRO A 21 19.74 0.74 -0.13
N TYR A 22 18.56 0.50 0.43
CA TYR A 22 17.44 1.43 0.48
C TYR A 22 16.98 1.78 1.91
N GLU A 23 17.67 1.35 2.96
CA GLU A 23 17.31 1.59 4.36
C GLU A 23 16.97 3.07 4.65
N ASP A 24 17.86 3.98 4.29
CA ASP A 24 17.73 5.43 4.49
C ASP A 24 17.07 6.19 3.31
N ARG A 25 16.50 5.45 2.35
CA ARG A 25 15.87 6.08 1.18
C ARG A 25 14.44 6.53 1.48
N PRO A 26 13.98 7.64 0.86
CA PRO A 26 12.58 8.04 0.86
C PRO A 26 11.62 6.91 0.48
N MET A 27 10.39 6.95 0.99
CA MET A 27 9.38 5.92 0.70
C MET A 27 9.12 5.75 -0.80
N LEU A 28 9.09 6.85 -1.56
CA LEU A 28 8.87 6.79 -3.01
C LEU A 28 9.95 5.98 -3.73
N ASP A 29 11.22 6.14 -3.32
CA ASP A 29 12.33 5.35 -3.88
C ASP A 29 12.20 3.86 -3.55
N LYS A 30 11.76 3.54 -2.33
CA LYS A 30 11.47 2.17 -1.90
C LYS A 30 10.36 1.54 -2.74
N LEU A 31 9.26 2.27 -2.97
CA LEU A 31 8.14 1.81 -3.80
C LEU A 31 8.57 1.58 -5.25
N ASN A 32 9.27 2.55 -5.85
CA ASN A 32 9.82 2.42 -7.20
C ASN A 32 10.76 1.20 -7.30
N ARG A 33 11.52 0.90 -6.24
CA ARG A 33 12.39 -0.28 -6.24
C ARG A 33 11.59 -1.57 -6.15
N LEU A 34 10.60 -1.65 -5.27
CA LEU A 34 9.70 -2.81 -5.16
C LEU A 34 8.95 -3.07 -6.47
N GLU A 35 8.54 -2.01 -7.17
CA GLU A 35 7.93 -2.10 -8.49
C GLU A 35 8.90 -2.68 -9.53
N LYS A 36 10.14 -2.18 -9.58
CA LYS A 36 11.19 -2.75 -10.45
C LYS A 36 11.53 -4.21 -10.13
N LEU A 37 11.37 -4.64 -8.87
CA LEU A 37 11.55 -6.03 -8.44
C LEU A 37 10.33 -6.91 -8.73
N GLY A 38 9.23 -6.33 -9.21
CA GLY A 38 7.97 -7.02 -9.48
C GLY A 38 7.22 -7.42 -8.20
N LEU A 39 7.54 -6.82 -7.05
CA LEU A 39 6.87 -7.05 -5.76
C LEU A 39 5.68 -6.10 -5.54
N LEU A 40 5.71 -4.96 -6.21
CA LEU A 40 4.60 -4.02 -6.28
C LEU A 40 4.21 -3.88 -7.75
N GLU A 41 2.93 -3.95 -8.07
CA GLU A 41 2.49 -3.81 -9.48
C GLU A 41 2.59 -2.38 -9.98
N SER A 42 2.26 -1.42 -9.11
CA SER A 42 2.29 0.00 -9.45
C SER A 42 2.58 0.90 -8.24
N THR A 43 3.64 1.69 -8.33
CA THR A 43 3.94 2.74 -7.35
C THR A 43 2.86 3.83 -7.35
N GLU A 44 2.35 4.18 -8.53
CA GLU A 44 1.28 5.17 -8.68
C GLU A 44 -0.02 4.72 -8.03
N ALA A 45 -0.40 3.44 -8.20
CA ALA A 45 -1.57 2.87 -7.56
C ALA A 45 -1.46 2.92 -6.02
N TRP A 46 -0.27 2.61 -5.48
CA TRP A 46 -0.01 2.73 -4.04
C TRP A 46 -0.21 4.15 -3.52
N GLU A 47 0.30 5.16 -4.23
CA GLU A 47 0.11 6.56 -3.83
C GLU A 47 -1.36 6.99 -3.90
N LYS A 48 -2.14 6.52 -4.88
CA LYS A 48 -3.59 6.75 -4.94
C LYS A 48 -4.32 6.17 -3.73
N LEU A 49 -3.97 4.95 -3.33
CA LEU A 49 -4.51 4.33 -2.11
C LEU A 49 -4.16 5.16 -0.87
N ARG A 50 -2.93 5.69 -0.79
CA ARG A 50 -2.48 6.57 0.31
C ARG A 50 -3.26 7.88 0.36
N ALA A 51 -3.50 8.49 -0.80
CA ALA A 51 -4.30 9.71 -0.91
C ALA A 51 -5.74 9.48 -0.44
N LEU A 52 -6.36 8.37 -0.86
CA LEU A 52 -7.69 7.97 -0.39
C LEU A 52 -7.73 7.77 1.14
N ARG A 53 -6.73 7.08 1.70
CA ARG A 53 -6.59 6.93 3.15
C ARG A 53 -6.54 8.30 3.86
N ASN A 54 -5.85 9.28 3.29
CA ASN A 54 -5.77 10.62 3.87
C ASN A 54 -7.12 11.36 3.87
N HIS A 55 -8.02 11.07 2.92
CA HIS A 55 -9.38 11.63 2.94
C HIS A 55 -10.19 11.14 4.14
N PHE A 56 -9.95 9.92 4.63
CA PHE A 56 -10.60 9.44 5.87
C PHE A 56 -10.11 10.13 7.15
N ALA A 57 -8.92 10.72 7.13
CA ALA A 57 -8.43 11.53 8.25
C ALA A 57 -9.06 12.93 8.26
N HIS A 58 -9.72 13.36 7.18
CA HIS A 58 -10.42 14.63 7.11
C HIS A 58 -11.88 14.46 7.52
N GLU A 59 -12.35 15.34 8.40
CA GLU A 59 -13.76 15.40 8.77
C GLU A 59 -14.52 16.27 7.76
N TYR A 60 -15.41 15.67 6.97
CA TYR A 60 -16.36 16.37 6.08
C TYR A 60 -17.78 16.40 6.69
N PRO A 61 -18.03 17.13 7.79
CA PRO A 61 -19.27 17.04 8.58
C PRO A 61 -20.56 17.31 7.78
N ASP A 62 -20.52 18.19 6.79
CA ASP A 62 -21.70 18.67 6.08
C ASP A 62 -21.90 18.04 4.68
N GLU A 63 -21.13 17.00 4.34
CA GLU A 63 -21.16 16.38 3.00
C GLU A 63 -21.39 14.85 3.06
N PRO A 64 -22.62 14.40 3.39
CA PRO A 64 -22.92 12.98 3.57
C PRO A 64 -22.73 12.14 2.29
N ALA A 65 -23.03 12.71 1.11
CA ALA A 65 -22.83 12.05 -0.17
C ALA A 65 -21.35 11.80 -0.48
N LEU A 66 -20.49 12.80 -0.19
CA LEU A 66 -19.05 12.68 -0.36
C LEU A 66 -18.48 11.62 0.60
N ARG A 67 -18.95 11.60 1.84
CA ARG A 67 -18.58 10.56 2.83
C ARG A 67 -18.94 9.15 2.36
N ALA A 68 -20.15 8.96 1.84
CA ALA A 68 -20.59 7.68 1.30
C ALA A 68 -19.72 7.24 0.10
N ALA A 69 -19.38 8.18 -0.79
CA ALA A 69 -18.48 7.92 -1.91
C ALA A 69 -17.08 7.48 -1.44
N TYR A 70 -16.49 8.20 -0.48
CA TYR A 70 -15.19 7.80 0.08
C TYR A 70 -15.26 6.46 0.79
N LEU A 71 -16.31 6.15 1.55
CA LEU A 71 -16.48 4.84 2.19
C LEU A 71 -16.50 3.71 1.17
N ASN A 72 -17.26 3.86 0.07
CA ASN A 72 -17.29 2.87 -1.00
C ASN A 72 -15.90 2.69 -1.64
N GLN A 73 -15.23 3.79 -1.96
CA GLN A 73 -13.85 3.75 -2.49
C GLN A 73 -12.88 3.09 -1.51
N GLY A 74 -13.04 3.33 -0.20
CA GLY A 74 -12.21 2.74 0.84
C GLY A 74 -12.38 1.23 0.94
N PHE A 75 -13.60 0.73 0.69
CA PHE A 75 -13.86 -0.70 0.61
C PHE A 75 -13.10 -1.34 -0.55
N ASP A 76 -13.16 -0.76 -1.75
CA ASP A 76 -12.41 -1.23 -2.92
C ASP A 76 -10.89 -1.14 -2.72
N ALA A 77 -10.44 -0.09 -2.04
CA ALA A 77 -9.04 0.09 -1.69
C ALA A 77 -8.52 -0.98 -0.72
N ALA A 78 -9.36 -1.45 0.21
CA ALA A 78 -8.98 -2.53 1.13
C ALA A 78 -8.68 -3.82 0.37
N ALA A 79 -9.54 -4.19 -0.60
CA ALA A 79 -9.30 -5.34 -1.48
C ALA A 79 -8.00 -5.18 -2.29
N SER A 80 -7.75 -3.98 -2.82
CA SER A 80 -6.51 -3.70 -3.57
C SER A 80 -5.25 -3.89 -2.70
N ILE A 81 -5.29 -3.45 -1.44
CA ILE A 81 -4.18 -3.62 -0.50
C ILE A 81 -3.96 -5.11 -0.14
N GLU A 82 -5.04 -5.87 0.01
CA GLU A 82 -4.98 -7.31 0.23
C GLU A 82 -4.34 -8.03 -0.96
N THR A 83 -4.71 -7.67 -2.20
CA THR A 83 -4.10 -8.21 -3.42
C THR A 83 -2.59 -7.97 -3.46
N ILE A 84 -2.11 -6.79 -3.06
CA ILE A 84 -0.67 -6.51 -2.97
C ILE A 84 0.03 -7.47 -1.98
N LEU A 85 -0.58 -7.69 -0.81
CA LEU A 85 -0.03 -8.61 0.18
C LEU A 85 0.00 -10.06 -0.34
N GLN A 86 -1.08 -10.51 -1.00
CA GLN A 86 -1.16 -11.84 -1.60
C GLN A 86 -0.13 -12.03 -2.70
N HIS A 87 0.04 -11.05 -3.58
CA HIS A 87 1.05 -11.07 -4.65
C HIS A 87 2.47 -11.23 -4.09
N ILE A 88 2.80 -10.46 -3.05
CA ILE A 88 4.07 -10.60 -2.33
C ILE A 88 4.18 -12.01 -1.73
N GLY A 89 3.15 -12.49 -1.03
CA GLY A 89 3.13 -13.84 -0.43
C GLY A 89 3.41 -14.94 -1.46
N GLN A 90 2.72 -14.91 -2.60
CA GLN A 90 2.93 -15.83 -3.72
C GLN A 90 4.37 -15.79 -4.24
N ARG A 91 4.95 -14.59 -4.36
CA ARG A 91 6.34 -14.43 -4.84
C ARG A 91 7.36 -15.09 -3.92
N PHE A 92 7.06 -15.18 -2.62
CA PHE A 92 7.92 -15.83 -1.62
C PHE A 92 7.47 -17.26 -1.25
N GLY A 93 6.47 -17.82 -1.95
CA GLY A 93 5.95 -19.17 -1.64
C GLY A 93 5.24 -19.27 -0.29
N LEU A 94 4.83 -18.13 0.29
CA LEU A 94 4.03 -18.07 1.50
C LEU A 94 2.56 -18.18 1.09
N GLY A 95 1.96 -19.37 1.27
CA GLY A 95 0.52 -19.54 1.13
C GLY A 95 -0.21 -18.74 2.20
N LEU A 96 -0.70 -17.55 1.83
CA LEU A 96 -1.59 -16.75 2.65
C LEU A 96 -3.02 -17.16 2.29
N GLU A 97 -3.48 -18.28 2.86
CA GLU A 97 -4.89 -18.71 2.85
C GLU A 97 -5.69 -18.03 3.95
#